data_AF-A0A830CEH7-F1
#
_entry.id   AF-A0A830CEH7-F1
#
_cell.length_a   1.000
_cell.length_b   1.000
_cell.length_c   1.000
_cell.angle_alpha   90.00
_cell.angle_beta   90.00
_cell.angle_gamma   90.00
#
_symmetry.space_group_name_H-M   'P 1'
#
loop_
_entity.id
_entity.type
_entity.pdbx_description
1 polymer ?
#
loop_
_entity_poly.entity_id
_entity_poly.type
_entity_poly.pdbx_seq_one_letter_code
_entity_poly.pdbx_strand_id
1 'polypeptide(L)'
;MDCRGSVFLIFLLATLLPSSPQAFDEEPYSLVEGSFKVSSPFSVALDTLQKQINYTFKSVGLLRRALTHASFSEENNKALSISGASVIETSIALQSLIKDVDISAKDLNRMIAAASKVDSSCNADGTRLGLQNIVRVSHKTNATAPPVVCGAFRAVLGAIAVDAGSSDEAGRVYGKIHRGFGKAMAM
;
A
#
# COMPACT_ATOMS: atom_id res chain seq x y z
N MET A 1 -59.02 -6.69 -15.43
CA MET A 1 -58.52 -5.52 -16.17
C MET A 1 -57.00 -5.66 -16.28
N ASP A 2 -56.51 -6.75 -16.89
CA ASP A 2 -56.41 -6.95 -18.37
C ASP A 2 -55.42 -5.94 -18.96
N CYS A 3 -54.34 -6.32 -19.65
CA CYS A 3 -54.31 -7.25 -20.77
C CYS A 3 -52.84 -7.59 -21.16
N ARG A 4 -52.60 -8.86 -21.51
CA ARG A 4 -51.89 -9.37 -22.71
C ARG A 4 -50.42 -8.97 -22.94
N GLY A 5 -49.49 -9.87 -23.28
CA GLY A 5 -49.63 -11.27 -23.68
C GLY A 5 -48.26 -11.91 -23.95
N SER A 6 -48.26 -13.24 -23.85
CA SER A 6 -47.23 -14.20 -24.25
C SER A 6 -46.68 -13.96 -25.66
N VAL A 7 -45.46 -14.46 -25.94
CA VAL A 7 -45.26 -15.64 -26.82
C VAL A 7 -43.85 -16.21 -26.55
N PHE A 8 -43.82 -17.43 -26.00
CA PHE A 8 -42.70 -18.36 -26.13
C PHE A 8 -42.66 -18.87 -27.58
N LEU A 9 -41.49 -18.84 -28.23
CA LEU A 9 -41.28 -19.53 -29.49
C LEU A 9 -39.99 -20.34 -29.40
N ILE A 10 -40.18 -21.64 -29.15
CA ILE A 10 -39.16 -22.68 -29.18
C ILE A 10 -39.34 -23.45 -30.50
N PHE A 11 -38.20 -23.93 -31.01
CA PHE A 11 -37.99 -24.98 -32.02
C PHE A 11 -38.23 -24.63 -33.49
N LEU A 12 -37.14 -24.71 -34.26
CA LEU A 12 -37.12 -25.51 -35.47
C LEU A 12 -35.72 -26.13 -35.67
N LEU A 13 -35.70 -27.45 -35.48
CA LEU A 13 -34.64 -28.39 -35.87
C LEU A 13 -34.40 -28.28 -37.39
N ALA A 14 -33.15 -28.16 -37.80
CA ALA A 14 -32.70 -28.55 -39.13
C ALA A 14 -31.54 -29.53 -38.97
N THR A 15 -31.77 -30.78 -39.37
CA THR A 15 -30.83 -31.89 -39.30
C THR A 15 -30.34 -32.31 -40.69
N LEU A 16 -29.10 -32.84 -40.74
CA LEU A 16 -28.45 -33.65 -41.77
C LEU A 16 -27.79 -32.84 -42.92
N LEU A 17 -26.48 -32.92 -43.23
CA LEU A 17 -25.61 -34.09 -43.47
C LEU A 17 -24.10 -33.73 -43.35
N PRO A 18 -23.18 -34.72 -43.28
CA PRO A 18 -21.76 -34.53 -43.01
C PRO A 18 -20.91 -34.36 -44.27
N SER A 19 -19.86 -33.56 -44.19
CA SER A 19 -18.77 -33.54 -45.16
C SER A 19 -17.45 -33.31 -44.42
N SER A 20 -16.77 -34.41 -44.08
CA SER A 20 -15.33 -34.41 -43.82
C SER A 20 -14.60 -34.17 -45.14
N PRO A 21 -13.53 -33.37 -45.15
CA PRO A 21 -12.24 -34.04 -45.26
C PRO A 21 -11.09 -33.36 -44.50
N GLN A 22 -10.09 -34.19 -44.23
CA GLN A 22 -8.69 -33.88 -43.97
C GLN A 22 -8.31 -33.40 -42.56
N ALA A 23 -7.95 -34.42 -41.77
CA ALA A 23 -6.99 -34.32 -40.68
C ALA A 23 -5.71 -33.63 -41.16
N PHE A 24 -5.40 -32.50 -40.55
CA PHE A 24 -4.03 -32.07 -40.35
C PHE A 24 -3.71 -32.38 -38.89
N ASP A 25 -2.69 -33.22 -38.68
CA ASP A 25 -2.14 -33.49 -37.36
C ASP A 25 -1.52 -32.19 -36.82
N GLU A 26 -2.30 -31.38 -36.10
CA GLU A 26 -1.78 -30.39 -35.18
C GLU A 26 -1.52 -31.07 -33.83
N GLU A 27 -0.28 -31.53 -33.65
CA GLU A 27 0.30 -31.79 -32.34
C GLU A 27 0.04 -30.59 -31.41
N PRO A 28 -0.68 -30.74 -30.29
CA PRO A 28 -0.92 -29.64 -29.39
C PRO A 28 0.39 -29.34 -28.66
N TYR A 29 1.12 -28.35 -29.16
CA TYR A 29 2.21 -27.72 -28.41
C TYR A 29 1.58 -27.07 -27.17
N SER A 30 1.59 -27.80 -26.06
CA SER A 30 1.19 -27.29 -24.76
C SER A 30 2.18 -26.17 -24.38
N LEU A 31 1.85 -24.94 -24.77
CA LEU A 31 2.46 -23.77 -24.18
C LEU A 31 1.99 -23.74 -22.73
N VAL A 32 2.81 -24.33 -21.88
CA VAL A 32 2.81 -24.04 -20.46
C VAL A 32 3.03 -22.53 -20.35
N GLU A 33 1.95 -21.76 -20.27
CA GLU A 33 1.94 -20.38 -19.79
C GLU A 33 2.25 -20.39 -18.29
N GLY A 34 3.45 -20.86 -17.95
CA GLY A 34 4.13 -20.45 -16.75
C GLY A 34 4.55 -19.01 -16.96
N SER A 35 3.64 -18.08 -16.70
CA SER A 35 3.95 -16.65 -16.55
C SER A 35 5.01 -16.52 -15.45
N PHE A 36 6.29 -16.67 -15.81
CA PHE A 36 7.41 -16.25 -15.00
C PHE A 36 7.28 -14.74 -14.86
N LYS A 37 6.60 -14.31 -13.79
CA LYS A 37 6.47 -12.91 -13.42
C LYS A 37 7.87 -12.44 -13.04
N VAL A 38 8.63 -11.93 -14.00
CA VAL A 38 9.96 -11.37 -13.75
C VAL A 38 9.76 -10.17 -12.83
N SER A 39 10.07 -10.35 -11.54
CA SER A 39 9.94 -9.31 -10.55
C SER A 39 10.97 -8.21 -10.81
N SER A 40 10.50 -7.00 -11.07
CA SER A 40 11.35 -5.81 -11.12
C SER A 40 12.08 -5.57 -9.79
N PRO A 41 13.25 -4.91 -9.77
CA PRO A 41 13.92 -4.52 -8.53
C PRO A 41 13.00 -3.74 -7.58
N PHE A 42 12.13 -2.90 -8.14
CA PHE A 42 11.17 -2.12 -7.37
C PHE A 42 10.12 -3.01 -6.68
N SER A 43 9.51 -3.96 -7.40
CA SER A 43 8.54 -4.89 -6.79
C SER A 43 9.17 -5.76 -5.68
N VAL A 44 10.42 -6.18 -5.85
CA VAL A 44 11.16 -6.90 -4.79
C VAL A 44 11.38 -6.01 -3.55
N ALA A 45 11.70 -4.74 -3.75
CA ALA A 45 11.82 -3.77 -2.66
C ALA A 45 10.48 -3.53 -1.95
N LEU A 46 9.36 -3.47 -2.68
CA LEU A 46 8.03 -3.37 -2.09
C LEU A 46 7.70 -4.60 -1.23
N ASP A 47 7.98 -5.81 -1.71
CA ASP A 47 7.76 -7.04 -0.96
C ASP A 47 8.63 -7.11 0.30
N THR A 48 9.87 -6.63 0.21
CA THR A 48 10.78 -6.52 1.35
C THR A 48 10.24 -5.54 2.38
N LEU A 49 9.78 -4.37 1.95
CA LEU A 49 9.21 -3.36 2.84
C LEU A 49 7.96 -3.89 3.56
N GLN A 50 7.06 -4.60 2.88
CA GLN A 50 5.88 -5.23 3.49
C GLN A 50 6.26 -6.18 4.64
N LYS A 51 7.30 -7.00 4.44
CA LYS A 51 7.85 -7.88 5.47
C LYS A 51 8.44 -7.09 6.64
N GLN A 52 9.21 -6.04 6.35
CA GLN A 52 9.83 -5.19 7.38
C GLN A 52 8.80 -4.49 8.26
N ILE A 53 7.73 -3.96 7.68
CA ILE A 53 6.66 -3.28 8.44
C ILE A 53 5.63 -4.26 9.03
N ASN A 54 5.75 -5.55 8.72
CA ASN A 54 4.82 -6.61 9.10
C ASN A 54 3.36 -6.27 8.74
N TYR A 55 3.15 -5.78 7.51
CA TYR A 55 1.85 -5.48 6.94
C TYR A 55 1.81 -5.93 5.48
N THR A 56 0.85 -6.78 5.12
CA THR A 56 0.63 -7.23 3.74
C THR A 56 -0.50 -6.42 3.13
N PHE A 57 -0.20 -5.65 2.08
CA PHE A 57 -1.19 -4.84 1.39
C PHE A 57 -2.15 -5.73 0.59
N LYS A 58 -3.46 -5.45 0.70
CA LYS A 58 -4.48 -6.00 -0.20
C LYS A 58 -4.30 -5.44 -1.61
N SER A 59 -3.96 -4.15 -1.71
CA SER A 59 -3.62 -3.46 -2.94
C SER A 59 -2.18 -2.94 -2.90
N VAL A 60 -1.26 -3.71 -3.49
CA VAL A 60 0.16 -3.29 -3.65
C VAL A 60 0.27 -1.97 -4.44
N GLY A 61 -0.73 -1.62 -5.25
CA GLY A 61 -0.83 -0.34 -5.94
C GLY A 61 -0.83 0.87 -4.99
N LEU A 62 -1.40 0.74 -3.79
CA LEU A 62 -1.37 1.79 -2.76
C LEU A 62 0.04 1.99 -2.21
N LEU A 63 0.76 0.90 -1.90
CA LEU A 63 2.15 0.96 -1.46
C LEU A 63 3.05 1.56 -2.56
N ARG A 64 2.84 1.15 -3.81
CA ARG A 64 3.52 1.72 -4.97
C ARG A 64 3.34 3.23 -5.06
N ARG A 65 2.10 3.72 -4.87
CA ARG A 65 1.77 5.14 -4.87
C ARG A 65 2.40 5.87 -3.68
N ALA A 66 2.39 5.26 -2.49
CA ALA A 66 3.04 5.82 -1.30
C ALA A 66 4.55 6.07 -1.48
N LEU A 67 5.21 5.22 -2.28
CA LEU A 67 6.63 5.32 -2.61
C LEU A 67 6.91 6.07 -3.93
N THR A 68 5.96 6.87 -4.40
CA THR A 68 6.12 7.73 -5.58
C THR A 68 6.00 9.19 -5.17
N HIS A 69 7.10 9.94 -5.23
CA HIS A 69 7.11 11.38 -4.90
C HIS A 69 6.45 12.22 -6.02
N ALA A 70 5.94 13.40 -5.67
CA ALA A 70 5.28 14.30 -6.62
C ALA A 70 6.18 14.78 -7.77
N SER A 71 7.49 14.79 -7.59
CA SER A 71 8.42 15.07 -8.70
C SER A 71 8.53 13.94 -9.72
N PHE A 72 8.15 12.71 -9.35
CA PHE A 72 8.23 11.55 -10.23
C PHE A 72 6.98 11.36 -11.10
N SER A 73 5.79 11.64 -10.56
CA SER A 73 4.50 11.42 -11.24
C SER A 73 3.38 12.27 -10.62
N GLU A 74 2.33 12.56 -11.39
CA GLU A 74 1.06 13.11 -10.89
C GLU A 74 0.34 12.11 -9.98
N GLU A 75 0.48 10.81 -10.25
CA GLU A 75 0.03 9.74 -9.36
C GLU A 75 1.05 9.52 -8.22
N ASN A 76 1.02 10.41 -7.23
CA ASN A 76 2.01 10.44 -6.16
C ASN A 76 1.41 10.28 -4.76
N ASN A 77 2.32 10.35 -3.79
CA ASN A 77 2.12 10.11 -2.39
C ASN A 77 1.61 11.30 -1.58
N LYS A 78 1.40 12.49 -2.17
CA LYS A 78 1.10 13.71 -1.41
C LYS A 78 -0.17 13.58 -0.57
N ALA A 79 -1.26 13.08 -1.15
CA ALA A 79 -2.53 12.87 -0.44
C ALA A 79 -2.40 11.82 0.67
N LEU A 80 -1.73 10.70 0.39
CA LEU A 80 -1.46 9.65 1.38
C LEU A 80 -0.58 10.16 2.52
N SER A 81 0.39 11.05 2.22
CA SER A 81 1.28 11.66 3.21
C SER A 81 0.53 12.56 4.19
N ILE A 82 -0.48 13.31 3.70
CA ILE A 82 -1.35 14.12 4.54
C ILE A 82 -2.16 13.22 5.49
N SER A 83 -2.82 12.19 4.95
CA SER A 83 -3.58 11.23 5.76
C SER A 83 -2.70 10.53 6.81
N GLY A 84 -1.50 10.10 6.42
CA GLY A 84 -0.56 9.46 7.32
C GLY A 84 -0.01 10.36 8.42
N ALA A 85 0.07 11.68 8.19
CA ALA A 85 0.40 12.62 9.26
C ALA A 85 -0.67 12.59 10.37
N SER A 86 -1.95 12.63 9.98
CA SER A 86 -3.06 12.52 10.94
C SER A 86 -3.07 11.18 11.68
N VAL A 87 -2.70 10.08 11.02
CA VAL A 87 -2.54 8.76 11.66
C VAL A 87 -1.48 8.82 12.76
N ILE A 88 -0.30 9.39 12.48
CA ILE A 88 0.78 9.52 13.47
C ILE A 88 0.31 10.33 14.68
N GLU A 89 -0.27 11.51 14.45
CA GLU A 89 -0.74 12.41 15.50
C GLU A 89 -1.79 11.74 16.38
N THR A 90 -2.78 11.09 15.77
CA THR A 90 -3.83 10.34 16.46
C THR A 90 -3.25 9.19 17.27
N SER A 91 -2.28 8.46 16.70
CA SER A 91 -1.64 7.33 17.37
C SER A 91 -0.87 7.76 18.62
N ILE A 92 -0.12 8.86 18.55
CA ILE A 92 0.59 9.42 19.69
C ILE A 92 -0.41 9.90 20.74
N ALA A 93 -1.45 10.62 20.33
CA ALA A 93 -2.46 11.12 21.24
C ALA A 93 -3.13 9.98 22.03
N LEU A 94 -3.60 8.97 21.30
CA LEU A 94 -4.29 7.81 21.87
C LEU A 94 -3.36 7.00 22.78
N GLN A 95 -2.13 6.70 22.35
CA GLN A 95 -1.19 5.92 23.16
C GLN A 95 -0.77 6.65 24.44
N SER A 96 -0.62 7.97 24.38
CA SER A 96 -0.33 8.78 25.57
C SER A 96 -1.48 8.74 26.57
N LEU A 97 -2.72 8.92 26.11
CA LEU A 97 -3.92 8.88 26.96
C LEU A 97 -4.20 7.49 27.54
N ILE A 98 -3.94 6.41 26.79
CA ILE A 98 -4.02 5.03 27.29
C ILE A 98 -3.01 4.81 28.43
N LYS A 99 -1.81 5.40 28.32
CA LYS A 99 -0.76 5.25 29.32
C LYS A 99 -1.01 6.11 30.57
N ASP A 100 -1.52 7.31 30.36
CA ASP A 100 -1.77 8.31 31.40
C ASP A 100 -2.94 9.20 30.97
N VAL A 101 -4.13 8.92 31.53
CA VAL A 101 -5.36 9.68 31.22
C VAL A 101 -5.33 11.09 31.83
N ASP A 102 -4.51 11.31 32.86
CA ASP A 102 -4.38 12.58 33.58
C ASP A 102 -3.31 13.50 32.96
N ILE A 103 -2.73 13.09 31.83
CA ILE A 103 -1.77 13.90 31.08
C ILE A 103 -2.33 15.29 30.76
N SER A 104 -1.52 16.33 31.00
CA SER A 104 -1.93 17.69 30.65
C SER A 104 -2.08 17.88 29.13
N ALA A 105 -3.07 18.65 28.71
CA ALA A 105 -3.25 19.00 27.30
C ALA A 105 -2.00 19.66 26.69
N LYS A 106 -1.22 20.40 27.49
CA LYS A 106 0.06 21.00 27.08
C LYS A 106 1.11 19.94 26.75
N ASP A 107 1.25 18.93 27.60
CA ASP A 107 2.22 17.85 27.41
C ASP A 107 1.84 16.95 26.23
N LEU A 108 0.54 16.64 26.11
CA LEU A 108 0.01 15.89 24.97
C LEU A 108 0.29 16.59 23.65
N ASN A 109 -0.03 17.88 23.54
CA ASN A 109 0.23 18.68 22.34
C ASN A 109 1.73 18.78 22.03
N ARG A 110 2.59 18.88 23.05
CA ARG A 110 4.05 18.87 22.84
C ARG A 110 4.51 17.55 22.21
N MET A 111 4.00 16.41 22.68
CA MET A 111 4.35 15.10 22.12
C MET A 111 3.86 14.93 20.68
N ILE A 112 2.62 15.33 20.39
CA ILE A 112 2.05 15.32 19.03
C ILE A 112 2.94 16.17 18.10
N ALA A 113 3.22 17.42 18.49
CA ALA A 113 4.05 18.32 17.68
C ALA A 113 5.47 17.78 17.46
N ALA A 114 6.05 17.08 18.44
CA ALA A 114 7.37 16.47 18.30
C ALA A 114 7.38 15.30 17.29
N ALA A 115 6.35 14.46 17.27
CA ALA A 115 6.21 13.37 16.31
C ALA A 115 5.96 13.87 14.87
N SER A 116 5.29 15.02 14.72
CA SER A 116 5.03 15.66 13.42
C SER A 116 6.20 16.45 12.84
N LYS A 117 7.33 16.57 13.57
CA LYS A 117 8.53 17.23 13.03
C LYS A 117 9.24 16.35 12.01
N VAL A 118 9.54 16.95 10.85
CA VAL A 118 10.22 16.30 9.72
C VAL A 118 11.59 15.79 10.12
N ASP A 119 12.38 16.63 10.79
CA ASP A 119 13.81 16.37 11.00
C ASP A 119 14.10 15.31 12.06
N SER A 120 13.17 15.01 12.96
CA SER A 120 13.43 14.16 14.13
C SER A 120 12.76 12.78 14.08
N SER A 121 11.44 12.69 13.85
CA SER A 121 10.73 11.41 14.03
C SER A 121 10.51 10.67 12.71
N CYS A 122 9.72 11.24 11.79
CA CYS A 122 9.34 10.55 10.56
C CYS A 122 10.52 10.33 9.60
N ASN A 123 11.47 11.27 9.51
CA ASN A 123 12.67 11.06 8.70
C ASN A 123 13.55 9.94 9.29
N ALA A 124 13.73 9.90 10.61
CA ALA A 124 14.52 8.86 11.26
C ALA A 124 13.88 7.47 11.08
N ASP A 125 12.57 7.36 11.29
CA ASP A 125 11.82 6.13 11.07
C ASP A 125 11.86 5.68 9.60
N GLY A 126 11.65 6.60 8.66
CA GLY A 126 11.75 6.31 7.23
C GLY A 126 13.15 5.93 6.78
N THR A 127 14.19 6.57 7.33
CA THR A 127 15.59 6.23 7.04
C THR A 127 15.94 4.85 7.56
N ARG A 128 15.47 4.49 8.76
CA ARG A 128 15.64 3.16 9.37
C ARG A 128 14.97 2.05 8.56
N LEU A 129 13.84 2.36 7.89
CA LEU A 129 13.19 1.46 6.93
C LEU A 129 13.85 1.46 5.54
N GLY A 130 14.87 2.30 5.32
CA GLY A 130 15.57 2.39 4.04
C GLY A 130 14.75 3.03 2.92
N LEU A 131 13.73 3.84 3.25
CA LEU A 131 12.79 4.40 2.26
C LEU A 131 13.48 5.29 1.21
N GLN A 132 14.60 5.92 1.56
CA GLN A 132 15.42 6.70 0.63
C GLN A 132 15.95 5.88 -0.55
N ASN A 133 16.03 4.55 -0.42
CA ASN A 133 16.47 3.64 -1.47
C ASN A 133 15.32 3.09 -2.33
N ILE A 134 14.07 3.33 -1.91
CA ILE A 134 12.87 2.75 -2.52
C ILE A 134 12.02 3.84 -3.18
N VAL A 135 11.96 5.03 -2.58
CA VAL A 135 11.15 6.15 -3.06
C VAL A 135 11.57 6.56 -4.46
N ARG A 136 10.60 6.62 -5.37
CA ARG A 136 10.81 7.08 -6.74
C ARG A 136 10.71 8.59 -6.79
N VAL A 137 11.75 9.23 -7.31
CA VAL A 137 11.90 10.68 -7.42
C VAL A 137 12.43 11.04 -8.81
N SER A 138 12.18 12.27 -9.29
CA SER A 138 12.86 12.75 -10.51
C SER A 138 14.37 12.90 -10.31
N HIS A 139 15.12 12.98 -11.41
CA HIS A 139 16.56 13.24 -11.41
C HIS A 139 16.97 14.56 -10.71
N LYS A 140 16.05 15.53 -10.56
CA LYS A 140 16.32 16.82 -9.90
C LYS A 140 16.01 16.80 -8.40
N THR A 141 15.45 15.72 -7.89
CA THR A 141 14.99 15.61 -6.51
C THR A 141 15.91 14.67 -5.73
N ASN A 142 16.43 15.14 -4.61
CA ASN A 142 17.23 14.30 -3.73
C ASN A 142 16.33 13.34 -2.92
N ALA A 143 16.44 12.04 -3.19
CA ALA A 143 15.68 11.00 -2.47
C ALA A 143 16.02 10.91 -0.97
N THR A 144 17.22 11.34 -0.57
CA THR A 144 17.68 11.31 0.83
C THR A 144 17.28 12.56 1.62
N ALA A 145 16.68 13.56 0.96
CA ALA A 145 16.26 14.78 1.62
C ALA A 145 15.21 14.47 2.72
N PRO A 146 15.35 15.01 3.95
CA PRO A 146 14.44 14.68 5.05
C PRO A 146 12.95 14.85 4.73
N PRO A 147 12.50 15.90 4.00
CA PRO A 147 11.10 16.03 3.62
C PRO A 147 10.60 14.92 2.69
N VAL A 148 11.46 14.38 1.81
CA VAL A 148 11.10 13.30 0.88
C VAL A 148 10.92 11.99 1.64
N VAL A 149 11.89 11.65 2.49
CA VAL A 149 11.86 10.42 3.31
C VAL A 149 10.70 10.45 4.30
N CYS A 150 10.54 11.55 5.04
CA CYS A 150 9.41 11.74 5.95
C CYS A 150 8.07 11.70 5.19
N GLY A 151 7.99 12.32 4.01
CA GLY A 151 6.81 12.31 3.16
C GLY A 151 6.40 10.89 2.74
N ALA A 152 7.37 10.09 2.30
CA ALA A 152 7.18 8.69 1.95
C ALA A 152 6.78 7.84 3.18
N PHE A 153 7.43 8.03 4.33
CA PHE A 153 7.09 7.33 5.57
C PHE A 153 5.64 7.58 5.97
N ARG A 154 5.21 8.84 6.01
CA ARG A 154 3.81 9.21 6.25
C ARG A 154 2.90 8.56 5.23
N ALA A 155 3.25 8.62 3.95
CA ALA A 155 2.42 8.05 2.91
C ALA A 155 2.25 6.54 3.01
N VAL A 156 3.26 5.79 3.49
CA VAL A 156 3.12 4.36 3.77
C VAL A 156 2.07 4.13 4.85
N LEU A 157 2.10 4.88 5.96
CA LEU A 157 1.07 4.78 7.00
C LEU A 157 -0.33 5.19 6.51
N GLY A 158 -0.41 6.25 5.70
CA GLY A 158 -1.67 6.64 5.06
C GLY A 158 -2.19 5.57 4.10
N ALA A 159 -1.31 4.92 3.34
CA ALA A 159 -1.67 3.81 2.46
C ALA A 159 -2.17 2.61 3.25
N ILE A 160 -1.56 2.28 4.39
CA ILE A 160 -2.06 1.23 5.30
C ILE A 160 -3.46 1.58 5.80
N ALA A 161 -3.68 2.83 6.22
CA ALA A 161 -4.99 3.25 6.72
C ALA A 161 -6.09 3.10 5.64
N VAL A 162 -5.79 3.46 4.39
CA VAL A 162 -6.70 3.30 3.25
C VAL A 162 -6.91 1.81 2.90
N ASP A 163 -5.85 1.01 2.84
CA ASP A 163 -5.90 -0.41 2.49
C ASP A 163 -6.63 -1.26 3.55
N ALA A 164 -6.43 -0.92 4.83
CA ALA A 164 -7.12 -1.53 5.95
C ALA A 164 -8.54 -1.01 6.15
N GLY A 165 -8.83 0.22 5.70
CA GLY A 165 -10.03 0.96 6.09
C GLY A 165 -10.03 1.35 7.58
N SER A 166 -8.84 1.50 8.19
CA SER A 166 -8.68 1.71 9.64
C SER A 166 -7.42 2.51 9.97
N SER A 167 -7.59 3.69 10.56
CA SER A 167 -6.50 4.48 11.13
C SER A 167 -5.81 3.77 12.29
N ASP A 168 -6.56 2.98 13.06
CA ASP A 168 -6.05 2.29 14.25
C ASP A 168 -5.06 1.18 13.88
N GLU A 169 -5.33 0.44 12.80
CA GLU A 169 -4.38 -0.56 12.27
C GLU A 169 -3.08 0.12 11.83
N ALA A 170 -3.18 1.21 11.06
CA ALA A 170 -2.02 1.98 10.67
C ALA A 170 -1.24 2.54 11.87
N GLY A 171 -1.95 2.97 12.92
CA GLY A 171 -1.37 3.44 14.18
C GLY A 171 -0.65 2.35 14.97
N ARG A 172 -1.17 1.10 14.95
CA ARG A 172 -0.49 -0.07 15.52
C ARG A 172 0.82 -0.37 14.78
N VAL A 173 0.79 -0.34 13.44
CA VAL A 173 2.00 -0.53 12.61
C VAL A 173 3.02 0.58 12.90
N TYR A 174 2.59 1.84 12.94
CA TYR A 174 3.42 2.97 13.34
C TYR A 174 4.07 2.75 14.71
N GLY A 175 3.29 2.35 15.73
CA GLY A 175 3.80 2.10 17.07
C GLY A 175 4.90 1.03 17.12
N LYS A 176 4.78 -0.04 16.31
CA LYS A 176 5.81 -1.09 16.18
C LYS A 176 7.08 -0.56 15.52
N ILE A 177 6.96 0.22 14.44
CA ILE A 177 8.09 0.84 13.76
C ILE A 177 8.81 1.81 14.71
N HIS A 178 8.08 2.74 15.31
CA HIS A 178 8.61 3.86 16.07
C HIS A 178 9.39 3.41 17.32
N ARG A 179 8.83 2.45 18.08
CA ARG A 179 9.49 1.85 19.26
C ARG A 179 10.72 0.98 18.90
N GLY A 180 10.95 0.78 17.60
CA GLY A 180 12.01 -0.06 17.04
C GLY A 180 11.58 -1.52 16.97
N PHE A 181 11.76 -2.14 15.80
CA PHE A 181 11.63 -3.59 15.57
C PHE A 181 12.66 -4.45 16.36
N GLY A 182 13.36 -3.89 17.35
CA GLY A 182 14.62 -4.42 17.86
C GLY A 182 14.88 -4.23 19.36
N LYS A 183 13.86 -4.29 20.22
CA LYS A 183 14.08 -4.79 21.60
C LYS A 183 14.05 -6.32 21.69
N ALA A 184 13.81 -7.01 20.57
CA ALA A 184 13.73 -8.48 20.50
C ALA A 184 14.99 -9.17 19.94
N MET A 185 16.06 -8.42 19.64
CA MET A 185 17.34 -8.96 19.11
C MET A 185 18.56 -8.47 19.92
N ALA A 186 18.34 -8.12 21.19
CA ALA A 186 19.37 -7.75 22.15
C ALA A 186 19.10 -8.42 23.51
N MET A 187 18.94 -9.75 23.48
CA MET A 187 19.02 -10.68 24.60
C MET A 187 19.73 -11.94 24.13
#